data_AF-A0A2T4AKB2-F1
#
_entry.id   AF-A0A2T4AKB2-F1
#
_cell.length_a   1.000
_cell.length_b   1.000
_cell.length_c   1.000
_cell.angle_alpha   90.00
_cell.angle_beta   90.00
_cell.angle_gamma   90.00
#
_symmetry.space_group_name_H-M   'P 1'
#
loop_
_entity.id
_entity.type
_entity.pdbx_description
1 polymer ?
#
loop_
_entity_poly.entity_id
_entity_poly.type
_entity_poly.pdbx_seq_one_letter_code
_entity_poly.pdbx_strand_id
1 'polypeptide(L)'
;MHLSQVFSCILATSGVVAAAEYASLHSGRDLSGARLGIWSLNECLRLPDNGYGHVASGQTYGPFPVACTLYSDANCTAPHIELFTNTNSPKNFASLTSRSVYCKYR
;
A
#
# COMPACT_ATOMS: atom_id res chain seq x y z
N MET A 1 29.33 -10.93 -51.49
CA MET A 1 28.88 -9.85 -50.59
C MET A 1 27.40 -10.08 -50.33
N HIS A 2 27.02 -10.69 -49.21
CA HIS A 2 25.61 -10.88 -48.87
C HIS A 2 25.35 -10.31 -47.48
N LEU A 3 24.77 -9.11 -47.46
CA LEU A 3 24.41 -8.35 -46.28
C LEU A 3 23.07 -8.90 -45.76
N SER A 4 23.13 -9.72 -44.71
CA SER A 4 21.91 -10.19 -44.04
C SER A 4 21.45 -9.11 -43.06
N GLN A 5 20.37 -8.42 -43.43
CA GLN A 5 19.65 -7.48 -42.57
C GLN A 5 19.00 -8.26 -41.42
N VAL A 6 19.64 -8.21 -40.25
CA VAL A 6 19.02 -8.68 -39.02
C VAL A 6 18.05 -7.59 -38.57
N PHE A 7 16.75 -7.83 -38.80
CA PHE A 7 15.69 -7.00 -38.26
C PHE A 7 15.79 -7.01 -36.74
N SER A 8 16.24 -5.88 -36.18
CA SER A 8 16.13 -5.58 -34.75
C SER A 8 14.65 -5.59 -34.37
N CYS A 9 14.20 -6.66 -33.71
CA CYS A 9 12.98 -6.64 -32.92
C CYS A 9 13.20 -5.70 -31.73
N ILE A 10 13.00 -4.40 -31.96
CA ILE A 10 12.82 -3.43 -30.87
C ILE A 10 11.45 -3.73 -30.26
N LEU A 11 11.43 -4.64 -29.30
CA LEU A 11 10.33 -4.77 -28.36
C LEU A 11 10.34 -3.50 -27.52
N ALA A 12 9.56 -2.51 -27.96
CA ALA A 12 9.11 -1.42 -27.12
C ALA A 12 8.22 -2.03 -26.03
N THR A 13 8.84 -2.51 -24.95
CA THR A 13 8.16 -2.75 -23.70
C THR A 13 7.74 -1.38 -23.19
N SER A 14 6.53 -0.96 -23.57
CA SER A 14 5.73 -0.01 -22.81
C SER A 14 5.51 -0.67 -21.45
N GLY A 15 6.51 -0.51 -20.58
CA GLY A 15 6.51 -1.04 -19.24
C GLY A 15 5.34 -0.41 -18.51
N VAL A 16 4.23 -1.12 -18.50
CA VAL A 16 3.13 -0.90 -17.58
C VAL A 16 3.79 -1.00 -16.21
N VAL A 17 4.07 0.15 -15.59
CA VAL A 17 4.55 0.18 -14.22
C VAL A 17 3.37 -0.36 -13.43
N ALA A 18 3.38 -1.65 -13.10
CA ALA A 18 2.49 -2.18 -12.10
C ALA A 18 2.71 -1.29 -10.88
N ALA A 19 1.69 -0.54 -10.47
CA ALA A 19 1.77 0.26 -9.26
C ALA A 19 2.33 -0.66 -8.18
N ALA A 20 3.41 -0.29 -7.52
CA ALA A 20 3.94 -1.09 -6.43
C ALA A 20 3.07 -0.82 -5.20
N GLU A 21 2.65 -1.87 -4.50
CA GLU A 21 1.93 -1.70 -3.24
C GLU A 21 2.85 -1.00 -2.24
N TYR A 22 2.36 0.07 -1.59
CA TYR A 22 3.10 0.84 -0.61
C TYR A 22 2.87 0.38 0.82
N ALA A 23 1.70 -0.20 1.08
CA ALA A 23 1.38 -0.78 2.37
C ALA A 23 0.29 -1.85 2.26
N SER A 24 0.28 -2.79 3.20
CA SER A 24 -0.82 -3.72 3.42
C SER A 24 -1.43 -3.48 4.80
N LEU A 25 -2.76 -3.62 4.88
CA LEU A 25 -3.54 -3.59 6.12
C LEU A 25 -4.26 -4.92 6.27
N HIS A 26 -4.32 -5.42 7.49
CA HIS A 26 -4.84 -6.74 7.82
C HIS A 26 -5.81 -6.68 8.99
N SER A 27 -6.90 -7.44 8.88
CA SER A 27 -7.94 -7.49 9.93
C SER A 27 -7.53 -8.30 11.16
N GLY A 28 -6.56 -9.21 11.01
CA GLY A 28 -5.95 -9.97 12.08
C GLY A 28 -4.56 -9.45 12.46
N ARG A 29 -4.03 -9.97 13.57
CA ARG A 29 -2.63 -9.73 13.97
C ARG A 29 -1.66 -10.53 13.10
N ASP A 30 -0.41 -10.12 13.09
CA ASP A 30 0.68 -10.81 12.40
C ASP A 30 0.39 -11.04 10.90
N LEU A 31 -0.25 -10.04 10.27
CA LEU A 31 -0.68 -10.06 8.87
C LEU A 31 -1.68 -11.18 8.52
N SER A 32 -2.46 -11.65 9.49
CA SER A 32 -3.53 -12.63 9.25
C SER A 32 -4.87 -11.98 8.86
N GLY A 33 -5.81 -12.78 8.37
CA GLY A 33 -7.17 -12.34 8.05
C GLY A 33 -7.30 -11.60 6.72
N ALA A 34 -8.36 -10.78 6.59
CA ALA A 34 -8.64 -10.04 5.38
C ALA A 34 -7.55 -8.99 5.13
N ARG A 35 -7.07 -8.92 3.89
CA ARG A 35 -5.98 -8.02 3.46
C ARG A 35 -6.48 -6.94 2.52
N LEU A 36 -6.03 -5.71 2.75
CA LEU A 36 -6.20 -4.58 1.85
C LEU A 36 -4.83 -4.02 1.48
N GLY A 37 -4.53 -3.98 0.18
CA GLY A 37 -3.32 -3.34 -0.34
C GLY A 37 -3.57 -1.85 -0.63
N ILE A 38 -2.60 -1.02 -0.30
CA ILE A 38 -2.59 0.41 -0.55
C ILE A 38 -1.60 0.70 -1.68
N TRP A 39 -2.11 1.26 -2.77
CA TRP A 39 -1.37 1.44 -4.03
C TRP A 39 -1.20 2.92 -4.42
N SER A 40 -1.69 3.85 -3.60
CA SER A 40 -1.59 5.30 -3.82
C SER A 40 -0.89 5.99 -2.65
N LEU A 41 -0.20 7.09 -2.96
CA LEU A 41 0.38 8.02 -2.00
C LEU A 41 -0.25 9.41 -2.20
N ASN A 42 -0.20 10.22 -1.14
CA ASN A 42 -0.72 11.58 -1.11
C ASN A 42 -2.21 11.69 -1.47
N GLU A 43 -2.96 10.63 -1.21
CA GLU A 43 -4.40 10.53 -1.44
C GLU A 43 -5.07 9.96 -0.19
N CYS A 44 -6.22 10.52 0.17
CA CYS A 44 -7.05 9.96 1.23
C CYS A 44 -7.94 8.87 0.64
N LEU A 45 -7.66 7.61 0.98
CA LEU A 45 -8.39 6.46 0.49
C LEU A 45 -9.45 6.03 1.50
N ARG A 46 -10.70 5.92 1.06
CA ARG A 46 -11.79 5.39 1.88
C ARG A 46 -11.68 3.87 1.95
N LEU A 47 -11.73 3.34 3.17
CA LEU A 47 -11.76 1.90 3.40
C LEU A 47 -13.18 1.37 3.16
N PRO A 48 -13.36 0.20 2.53
CA PRO A 48 -14.68 -0.39 2.37
C PRO A 48 -15.29 -0.73 3.74
N ASP A 49 -16.58 -0.45 3.92
CA ASP A 49 -17.32 -0.77 5.16
C ASP A 49 -17.35 -2.29 5.46
N ASN A 50 -17.01 -3.12 4.47
CA ASN A 50 -17.27 -4.56 4.42
C ASN A 50 -16.17 -5.42 5.09
N GLY A 51 -15.60 -4.98 6.21
CA GLY A 51 -14.67 -5.81 7.01
C GLY A 51 -13.21 -5.31 7.09
N TYR A 52 -12.86 -4.28 6.33
CA TYR A 52 -11.59 -3.54 6.50
C TYR A 52 -11.69 -2.40 7.50
N GLY A 53 -12.90 -2.18 8.03
CA GLY A 53 -13.12 -1.33 9.19
C GLY A 53 -12.19 -1.74 10.33
N HIS A 54 -12.04 -3.03 10.64
CA HIS A 54 -11.17 -3.48 11.71
C HIS A 54 -9.76 -3.76 11.18
N VAL A 55 -8.80 -2.89 11.50
CA VAL A 55 -7.39 -3.13 11.20
C VAL A 55 -6.66 -3.52 12.50
N ALA A 56 -5.92 -4.63 12.46
CA ALA A 56 -5.17 -5.14 13.60
C ALA A 56 -3.67 -5.30 13.32
N SER A 57 -3.26 -5.33 12.05
CA SER A 57 -1.85 -5.24 11.68
C SER A 57 -1.65 -4.60 10.31
N GLY A 58 -0.43 -4.17 10.02
CA GLY A 58 -0.06 -3.67 8.72
C GLY A 58 1.44 -3.61 8.51
N GLN A 59 1.85 -3.41 7.26
CA GLN A 59 3.24 -3.38 6.82
C GLN A 59 3.38 -2.34 5.71
N THR A 60 4.49 -1.60 5.67
CA THR A 60 4.85 -0.75 4.54
C THR A 60 5.92 -1.41 3.68
N TYR A 61 5.93 -1.07 2.39
CA TYR A 61 6.82 -1.63 1.38
C TYR A 61 7.54 -0.53 0.60
N GLY A 62 8.61 -0.94 -0.07
CA GLY A 62 9.34 -0.11 -1.03
C GLY A 62 10.71 0.34 -0.53
N PRO A 63 11.54 0.90 -1.43
CA PRO A 63 12.90 1.33 -1.12
C PRO A 63 12.96 2.64 -0.32
N PHE A 64 11.86 3.40 -0.27
CA PHE A 64 11.77 4.67 0.44
C PHE A 64 10.86 4.56 1.66
N PRO A 65 11.16 5.28 2.76
CA PRO A 65 10.29 5.29 3.93
C PRO A 65 8.89 5.79 3.60
N VAL A 66 7.89 4.96 3.87
CA VAL A 66 6.46 5.32 3.75
C VAL A 66 5.84 5.32 5.14
N ALA A 67 5.04 6.35 5.41
CA ALA A 67 4.17 6.42 6.58
C ALA A 67 2.71 6.41 6.11
N CYS A 68 1.90 5.55 6.70
CA CYS A 68 0.47 5.46 6.48
C CYS A 68 -0.28 5.76 7.76
N THR A 69 -1.18 6.73 7.73
CA THR A 69 -2.04 7.06 8.86
C THR A 69 -3.44 6.53 8.61
N LEU A 70 -3.98 5.80 9.58
CA LEU A 70 -5.36 5.34 9.63
C LEU A 70 -6.22 6.35 10.39
N TYR A 71 -7.41 6.61 9.88
CA TYR A 71 -8.35 7.60 10.42
C TYR A 71 -9.69 6.94 10.74
N SER A 72 -10.38 7.42 11.77
CA SER A 72 -11.71 6.89 12.14
C SER A 72 -12.84 7.45 11.29
N ASP A 73 -12.64 8.59 10.64
CA ASP A 73 -13.55 9.15 9.65
C ASP A 73 -13.12 8.78 8.23
N ALA A 74 -13.98 9.08 7.26
CA ALA A 74 -13.75 8.72 5.87
C ALA A 74 -12.97 9.79 5.06
N ASN A 75 -12.67 10.94 5.67
CA ASN A 75 -12.09 12.12 5.00
C ASN A 75 -10.67 12.43 5.51
N CYS A 76 -10.04 11.51 6.24
CA CYS A 76 -8.70 11.67 6.80
C CYS A 76 -8.53 12.91 7.70
N THR A 77 -9.49 13.16 8.61
CA THR A 77 -9.48 14.35 9.49
C THR A 77 -9.21 14.03 10.96
N ALA A 78 -9.59 12.86 11.44
CA ALA A 78 -9.43 12.36 12.80
C ALA A 78 -8.45 11.17 12.83
N PRO A 79 -7.13 11.44 12.97
CA PRO A 79 -6.12 10.38 12.94
C PRO A 79 -6.22 9.47 14.17
N HIS A 80 -6.05 8.17 13.96
CA HIS A 80 -6.06 7.16 15.01
C HIS A 80 -4.68 6.52 15.21
N ILE A 81 -4.10 6.00 14.13
CA ILE A 81 -2.85 5.23 14.18
C ILE A 81 -1.96 5.60 13.02
N GLU A 82 -0.66 5.71 13.30
CA GLU A 82 0.36 5.73 12.27
C GLU A 82 1.06 4.36 12.15
N LEU A 83 0.95 3.78 10.97
CA LEU A 83 1.77 2.70 10.46
C LEU A 83 3.00 3.33 9.79
N PHE A 84 4.13 3.24 10.45
CA PHE A 84 5.42 3.59 9.89
C PHE A 84 6.36 2.42 10.11
N THR A 85 6.89 1.86 9.02
CA THR A 85 7.92 0.82 9.08
C THR A 85 9.07 1.23 8.16
N ASN A 86 10.29 1.13 8.67
CA ASN A 86 11.52 1.35 7.92
C ASN A 86 12.19 0.03 7.49
N THR A 87 11.57 -1.12 7.76
CA THR A 87 12.24 -2.44 7.69
C THR A 87 11.39 -3.55 7.05
N ASN A 88 10.29 -3.23 6.34
CA ASN A 88 9.31 -4.25 5.92
C ASN A 88 8.89 -5.14 7.11
N SER A 89 8.77 -4.58 8.31
CA SER A 89 8.39 -5.36 9.50
C SER A 89 6.90 -5.17 9.76
N PRO A 90 6.12 -6.25 9.96
CA PRO A 90 4.74 -6.14 10.38
C PRO A 90 4.63 -5.36 11.69
N LYS A 91 3.61 -4.50 11.80
CA LYS A 91 3.25 -3.83 13.04
C LYS A 91 1.85 -4.25 13.45
N ASN A 92 1.74 -4.75 14.68
CA ASN A 92 0.46 -5.05 15.31
C ASN A 92 -0.10 -3.81 16.01
N PHE A 93 -1.42 -3.73 16.05
CA PHE A 93 -2.17 -2.67 16.70
C PHE A 93 -3.23 -3.25 17.63
N ALA A 94 -3.78 -2.42 18.52
CA ALA A 94 -5.10 -2.71 19.06
C ALA A 94 -6.09 -2.72 17.88
N SER A 95 -6.97 -3.71 17.81
CA SER A 95 -7.96 -3.78 16.73
C SER A 95 -8.83 -2.53 16.79
N LEU A 96 -8.85 -1.76 15.70
CA LEU A 96 -9.51 -0.46 15.65
C LEU A 96 -10.33 -0.32 14.39
N THR A 97 -11.48 0.32 14.53
CA THR A 97 -12.33 0.71 13.41
C THR A 97 -11.75 1.93 12.70
N SER A 98 -11.19 1.74 11.50
CA SER A 98 -10.67 2.77 10.60
C SER A 98 -11.58 2.89 9.37
N ARG A 99 -11.75 4.10 8.84
CA ARG A 99 -12.61 4.39 7.69
C ARG A 99 -11.87 5.02 6.52
N SER A 100 -10.68 5.57 6.76
CA SER A 100 -9.78 5.97 5.69
C SER A 100 -8.32 5.78 6.06
N VAL A 101 -7.48 5.80 5.03
CA VAL A 101 -6.03 5.74 5.14
C VAL A 101 -5.40 6.80 4.23
N TYR A 102 -4.34 7.42 4.72
CA TYR A 102 -3.52 8.33 3.95
C TYR A 102 -2.06 7.90 4.07
N CYS A 103 -1.41 7.63 2.95
CA CYS A 103 -0.01 7.25 2.91
C CYS A 103 0.82 8.34 2.24
N LYS A 104 2.03 8.59 2.75
CA LYS A 104 3.00 9.53 2.16
C LYS A 104 4.42 9.02 2.36
N TYR A 105 5.34 9.52 1.53
CA TYR A 105 6.76 9.39 1.83
C TYR A 105 7.10 10.19 3.09
N ARG A 106 8.05 9.67 3.87
CA ARG A 106 8.58 10.33 5.07
C ARG A 106 9.99 10.84 4.84
#